data_AF-A0AAV8ZL15-F1
#
_entry.id   AF-A0AAV8ZL15-F1
#
_cell.length_a   1.000
_cell.length_b   1.000
_cell.length_c   1.000
_cell.angle_alpha   90.00
_cell.angle_beta   90.00
_cell.angle_gamma   90.00
#
_symmetry.space_group_name_H-M   'P 1'
#
loop_
_entity.id
_entity.type
_entity.pdbx_description
1 polymer ?
#
loop_
_entity_poly.entity_id
_entity_poly.type
_entity_poly.pdbx_seq_one_letter_code
_entity_poly.pdbx_strand_id
1 'polypeptide(L)'
;MKMISFVVICLRNGKLCLMIRINDSFRKHWIDNKIDVFLIKGTISKEGEVIPNFIKELDLEPHGMLFWPVEIVHEITPSSPLWNISAKNLMTSK
;
A
#
# COMPACT_ATOMS: atom_id res chain seq x y z
N MET A 1 14.74 -3.06 8.65
CA MET A 1 13.45 -3.36 8.02
C MET A 1 13.64 -3.70 6.55
N LYS A 2 13.34 -4.93 6.17
CA LYS A 2 13.34 -5.41 4.79
C LYS A 2 11.89 -5.73 4.44
N MET A 3 11.37 -5.06 3.41
CA MET A 3 10.12 -5.49 2.81
C MET A 3 10.39 -6.77 2.01
N ILE A 4 9.46 -7.73 2.07
CA ILE A 4 9.48 -8.85 1.14
C ILE A 4 9.23 -8.28 -0.26
N SER A 5 9.95 -8.80 -1.25
CA SER A 5 10.10 -8.22 -2.60
C SER A 5 8.81 -8.06 -3.41
N PHE A 6 7.67 -8.52 -2.90
CA PHE A 6 6.41 -8.57 -3.63
C PHE A 6 5.29 -7.93 -2.83
N VAL A 7 4.56 -7.04 -3.50
CA VAL A 7 3.26 -6.53 -3.07
C VAL A 7 2.20 -7.31 -3.82
N VAL A 8 1.17 -7.77 -3.12
CA VAL A 8 0.10 -8.57 -3.72
C VAL A 8 -1.24 -7.88 -3.58
N ILE A 9 -2.12 -8.08 -4.56
CA ILE A 9 -3.52 -7.69 -4.49
C ILE A 9 -4.35 -8.97 -4.53
N CYS A 10 -5.20 -9.18 -3.53
CA CYS A 10 -6.02 -10.38 -3.43
C CYS A 10 -7.36 -10.09 -2.74
N LEU A 11 -8.27 -11.06 -2.81
CA LEU A 11 -9.50 -11.05 -2.04
C LEU A 11 -9.25 -11.63 -0.65
N ARG A 12 -9.67 -10.92 0.39
CA ARG A 12 -9.66 -11.36 1.79
C ARG A 12 -11.03 -11.10 2.39
N ASN A 13 -11.72 -12.15 2.83
CA ASN A 13 -13.09 -12.05 3.38
C ASN A 13 -14.07 -11.30 2.46
N GLY A 14 -13.94 -11.47 1.14
CA GLY A 14 -14.80 -10.80 0.14
C GLY A 14 -14.42 -9.35 -0.18
N LYS A 15 -13.36 -8.82 0.44
CA LYS A 15 -12.84 -7.47 0.20
C LYS A 15 -11.54 -7.53 -0.60
N LEU A 16 -11.35 -6.58 -1.52
CA LEU A 16 -10.11 -6.48 -2.27
C LEU A 16 -9.07 -5.74 -1.42
N CYS A 17 -7.89 -6.32 -1.24
CA CYS A 17 -6.84 -5.79 -0.38
C CYS A 17 -5.50 -5.76 -1.11
N LEU A 18 -4.72 -4.69 -0.90
CA LEU A 18 -3.30 -4.65 -1.19
C LEU A 18 -2.52 -5.02 0.07
N MET A 19 -1.64 -6.02 -0.04
CA MET A 19 -0.92 -6.60 1.10
C MET A 19 0.59 -6.54 0.89
N ILE A 20 1.31 -6.13 1.93
CA ILE A 20 2.76 -6.04 1.98
C ILE A 20 3.24 -6.76 3.22
N ARG A 21 4.18 -7.70 3.08
CA ARG A 21 4.81 -8.32 4.25
C ARG A 21 6.12 -7.63 4.59
N ILE A 22 6.18 -7.12 5.80
CA ILE A 22 7.35 -6.42 6.34
C ILE A 22 8.02 -7.31 7.37
N ASN A 23 9.34 -7.41 7.30
CA ASN A 23 10.14 -8.10 8.29
C ASN A 23 11.29 -7.21 8.75
N ASP A 24 11.71 -7.33 10.01
CA ASP A 24 12.92 -6.66 10.45
C ASP A 24 14.16 -7.56 10.31
N SER A 25 15.02 -7.22 9.34
CA SER A 25 16.30 -7.91 9.16
C SER A 25 17.33 -7.60 10.24
N PHE A 26 17.12 -6.56 11.05
CA PHE A 26 18.04 -6.19 12.13
C PHE A 26 17.73 -6.87 13.47
N ARG A 27 16.72 -7.77 13.50
CA ARG A 27 16.27 -8.47 14.73
C ARG A 27 15.95 -7.50 15.88
N LYS A 28 15.54 -6.27 15.58
CA LYS A 28 15.08 -5.29 16.56
C LYS A 28 13.61 -5.51 16.86
N HIS A 29 13.22 -5.19 18.08
CA HIS A 29 11.83 -5.12 18.49
C HIS A 29 11.31 -3.71 18.24
N TRP A 30 10.47 -3.56 17.24
CA TRP A 30 9.76 -2.30 17.00
C TRP A 30 8.42 -2.39 17.72
N ILE A 31 8.30 -1.59 18.78
CA ILE A 31 7.13 -1.48 19.63
C ILE A 31 6.53 -0.10 19.34
N ASP A 32 5.23 -0.04 19.10
CA ASP A 32 4.51 1.20 18.77
C ASP A 32 5.04 1.91 17.50
N ASN A 33 5.50 1.12 16.52
CA ASN A 33 5.92 1.65 15.24
C ASN A 33 4.74 2.13 14.40
N LYS A 34 4.86 3.34 13.84
CA LYS A 34 3.96 3.81 12.79
C LYS A 34 4.51 3.38 11.43
N ILE A 35 3.66 2.73 10.62
CA ILE A 35 3.96 2.36 9.24
C ILE A 35 2.98 3.13 8.35
N ASP A 36 3.53 3.90 7.41
CA ASP A 36 2.78 4.63 6.40
C ASP A 36 3.12 4.09 5.01
N VAL A 37 2.11 3.94 4.17
CA VAL A 37 2.28 3.50 2.78
C VAL A 37 1.77 4.60 1.86
N PHE A 38 2.58 4.97 0.87
CA PHE A 38 2.26 6.04 -0.06
C PHE A 38 2.18 5.50 -1.49
N LEU A 39 1.11 5.85 -2.19
CA LEU A 39 0.98 5.72 -3.63
C LEU A 39 1.58 6.96 -4.30
N ILE A 40 2.50 6.75 -5.22
CA ILE A 40 3.06 7.81 -6.07
C ILE A 40 2.55 7.57 -7.50
N LYS A 41 1.84 8.54 -8.08
CA LYS A 41 1.40 8.47 -9.48
C LYS A 41 1.35 9.84 -10.15
N GLY A 42 1.44 9.85 -11.48
CA GLY A 42 1.08 11.02 -12.26
C GLY A 42 -0.43 11.30 -12.19
N THR A 43 -0.82 12.55 -12.03
CA THR A 43 -2.22 12.99 -12.11
C THR A 43 -2.33 14.36 -12.78
N ILE A 44 -3.53 14.72 -13.21
CA ILE A 44 -3.85 16.07 -13.67
C ILE A 44 -4.73 16.72 -12.61
N SER A 45 -4.41 17.96 -12.23
CA SER A 45 -5.22 18.74 -11.29
C SER A 45 -6.56 19.15 -11.90
N LYS A 46 -7.49 19.67 -11.09
CA LYS A 46 -8.78 20.16 -11.62
C LYS A 46 -8.60 21.37 -12.55
N GLU A 47 -7.51 22.08 -12.37
CA GLU A 47 -7.08 23.28 -13.11
C GLU A 47 -6.31 22.93 -14.39
N GLY A 48 -6.05 21.63 -14.63
CA GLY A 48 -5.35 21.15 -15.82
C GLY A 48 -3.83 21.06 -15.69
N GLU A 49 -3.27 21.27 -14.49
CA GLU A 49 -1.83 21.12 -14.27
C GLU A 49 -1.43 19.64 -14.24
N VAL A 50 -0.33 19.30 -14.93
CA VAL A 50 0.25 17.94 -14.89
C VAL A 50 1.14 17.82 -13.66
N ILE A 51 0.75 16.95 -12.72
CA ILE A 51 1.51 16.66 -11.51
C ILE A 51 2.18 15.29 -11.66
N PRO A 52 3.49 15.21 -11.90
CA PRO A 52 4.16 13.94 -12.21
C PRO A 52 4.25 12.99 -11.01
N ASN A 53 4.43 13.52 -9.79
CA ASN A 53 4.64 12.75 -8.57
C ASN A 53 3.59 13.10 -7.52
N PHE A 54 2.32 12.85 -7.83
CA PHE A 54 1.27 13.03 -6.83
C PHE A 54 1.35 11.89 -5.81
N ILE A 55 1.52 12.26 -4.55
CA ILE A 55 1.67 11.34 -3.42
C ILE A 55 0.35 11.28 -2.67
N LYS A 56 -0.16 10.06 -2.45
CA LYS A 56 -1.35 9.81 -1.65
C LYS A 56 -1.08 8.72 -0.63
N GLU A 57 -1.28 9.02 0.64
CA GLU A 57 -1.24 8.04 1.72
C GLU A 57 -2.39 7.03 1.58
N LEU A 58 -2.10 5.76 1.89
CA LEU A 58 -3.06 4.68 1.89
C LEU A 58 -3.51 4.38 3.33
N ASP A 59 -4.82 4.28 3.54
CA ASP A 59 -5.39 3.89 4.83
C ASP A 59 -5.06 2.43 5.14
N LEU A 60 -4.42 2.16 6.27
CA LEU A 60 -4.00 0.82 6.65
C LEU A 60 -4.90 0.24 7.73
N GLU A 61 -5.14 -1.07 7.65
CA GLU A 61 -5.69 -1.80 8.78
C GLU A 61 -4.71 -1.74 9.97
N PRO A 62 -5.22 -1.78 11.22
CA PRO A 62 -4.37 -1.91 12.40
C PRO A 62 -3.41 -3.10 12.26
N HIS A 63 -2.12 -2.84 12.46
CA HIS A 63 -1.07 -3.85 12.34
C HIS A 63 -0.39 -4.10 13.68
N GLY A 64 0.14 -5.31 13.84
CA GLY A 64 0.83 -5.72 15.05
C GLY A 64 2.26 -5.20 15.16
N MET A 65 2.91 -5.56 16.26
CA MET A 65 4.31 -5.26 16.54
C MET A 65 5.25 -6.11 15.67
N LEU A 66 6.38 -5.54 15.24
CA LEU A 66 7.35 -6.24 14.37
C LEU A 66 8.29 -7.17 15.16
N PHE A 67 7.73 -8.14 15.88
CA PHE A 67 8.50 -9.27 16.47
C PHE A 67 8.75 -10.40 15.45
N TRP A 68 7.84 -10.54 14.51
CA TRP A 68 7.83 -11.50 13.41
C TRP A 68 7.37 -10.77 12.13
N PRO A 69 7.40 -11.41 10.94
CA PRO A 69 6.89 -10.78 9.74
C PRO A 69 5.43 -10.34 9.90
N VAL A 70 5.17 -9.03 9.77
CA VAL A 70 3.83 -8.44 9.89
C VAL A 70 3.28 -8.20 8.49
N GLU A 71 1.98 -8.42 8.34
CA GLU A 71 1.23 -8.08 7.14
C GLU A 71 0.65 -6.67 7.29
N ILE A 72 1.01 -5.80 6.35
CA ILE A 72 0.44 -4.48 6.19
C ILE A 72 -0.63 -4.57 5.12
N VAL A 73 -1.83 -4.14 5.46
CA VAL A 73 -3.02 -4.35 4.65
C VAL A 73 -3.70 -3.02 4.39
N HIS A 74 -3.89 -2.70 3.12
CA HIS A 74 -4.76 -1.63 2.67
C HIS A 74 -6.01 -2.24 2.04
N GLU A 75 -7.17 -2.07 2.68
CA GLU A 75 -8.46 -2.41 2.06
C GLU A 75 -8.75 -1.41 0.93
N ILE A 76 -8.98 -1.92 -0.27
CA ILE A 76 -9.34 -1.10 -1.43
C ILE A 76 -10.84 -0.83 -1.35
N THR A 77 -11.20 0.20 -0.57
CA THR A 77 -12.56 0.72 -0.42
C THR A 77 -12.87 1.74 -1.52
N PRO A 78 -14.14 2.21 -1.68
CA PRO A 78 -14.47 3.28 -2.62
C PRO A 78 -13.71 4.60 -2.42
N SER A 79 -13.15 4.86 -1.23
CA SER A 79 -12.30 6.02 -0.96
C SER A 79 -10.83 5.79 -1.32
N SER A 80 -10.42 4.54 -1.56
CA SER A 80 -9.05 4.20 -1.94
C SER A 80 -8.68 4.79 -3.30
N PRO A 81 -7.46 5.33 -3.46
CA PRO A 81 -6.97 5.79 -4.77
C PRO A 81 -6.78 4.63 -5.77
N LEU A 82 -6.90 3.38 -5.34
CA LEU A 82 -6.80 2.18 -6.16
C LEU A 82 -8.17 1.62 -6.61
N TRP A 83 -9.30 2.17 -6.13
CA TRP A 83 -10.64 1.61 -6.36
C TRP A 83 -10.99 1.36 -7.83
N ASN A 84 -10.63 2.30 -8.71
CA ASN A 84 -10.94 2.24 -10.14
C ASN A 84 -9.80 1.66 -10.99
N ILE A 85 -8.83 0.98 -10.37
CA ILE A 85 -7.68 0.41 -11.08
C ILE A 85 -7.89 -1.09 -11.26
N SER A 86 -7.98 -1.53 -12.52
CA SER A 86 -8.06 -2.95 -12.85
C SER A 86 -6.68 -3.62 -12.84
N ALA A 87 -6.64 -4.95 -12.75
CA ALA A 87 -5.41 -5.73 -12.92
C ALA A 87 -4.72 -5.43 -14.27
N LYS A 88 -5.51 -5.25 -15.35
CA LYS A 88 -4.96 -4.87 -16.66
C LYS A 88 -4.25 -3.52 -16.59
N ASN A 89 -4.85 -2.53 -15.92
CA ASN A 89 -4.26 -1.20 -15.78
C ASN A 89 -2.89 -1.28 -15.09
N LEU A 90 -2.78 -2.07 -14.01
CA LEU A 90 -1.53 -2.28 -13.26
C LEU A 90 -0.44 -2.98 -14.09
N MET A 91 -0.82 -3.88 -14.98
CA MET A 91 0.15 -4.59 -15.85
C MET A 91 0.63 -3.70 -17.02
N THR A 92 -0.15 -2.69 -17.39
CA THR A 92 0.16 -1.77 -18.50
C THR A 92 0.81 -0.46 -18.06
N SER A 93 0.70 -0.09 -16.79
CA SER A 93 1.37 1.09 -16.24
C SER A 93 2.88 0.86 -16.23
N LYS A 94 3.59 1.52 -17.15
CA LYS A 94 5.05 1.66 -17.13
C LYS A 94 5.47 2.81 -16.23
#